data_AF-A0A351DSS3-F1
#
_entry.id   AF-A0A351DSS3-F1
#
_cell.length_a   1.000
_cell.length_b   1.000
_cell.length_c   1.000
_cell.angle_alpha   90.00
_cell.angle_beta   90.00
_cell.angle_gamma   90.00
#
_symmetry.space_group_name_H-M   'P 1'
#
loop_
_entity.id
_entity.type
_entity.pdbx_description
1 polymer ?
#
loop_
_entity_poly.entity_id
_entity_poly.type
_entity_poly.pdbx_seq_one_letter_code
_entity_poly.pdbx_strand_id
1 'polypeptide(L)'
;PNPLTLAPNPGTDVVRWTTASPWNGTLCLFDQTGRCVQRTLVFDAKEGMLSAQSLAPGVYLVRRDVQGQQKGASAETPLQWVKVEGR
;
A
#
# COMPACT_ATOMS: atom_id res chain seq x y z
N PRO A 1 -0.55 8.43 18.42
CA PRO A 1 -0.77 7.17 17.65
C PRO A 1 -2.22 7.14 17.17
N ASN A 2 -2.47 7.62 15.95
CA ASN A 2 -3.82 7.67 15.40
C ASN A 2 -4.13 6.33 14.70
N PRO A 3 -5.30 5.73 14.95
CA PRO A 3 -5.66 4.44 14.37
C PRO A 3 -5.80 4.57 12.85
N LEU A 4 -5.06 3.75 12.11
CA LEU A 4 -5.19 3.59 10.66
C LEU A 4 -6.51 2.89 10.39
N THR A 5 -7.47 3.62 9.85
CA THR A 5 -8.82 3.12 9.56
C THR A 5 -8.74 2.06 8.47
N LEU A 6 -9.03 0.80 8.83
CA LEU A 6 -9.24 -0.31 7.90
C LEU A 6 -10.48 -0.04 7.06
N ALA A 7 -10.33 0.71 5.96
CA ALA A 7 -11.38 0.76 4.94
C ALA A 7 -11.35 -0.57 4.20
N PRO A 8 -12.46 -1.36 4.20
CA PRO A 8 -12.52 -2.59 3.44
C PRO A 8 -12.43 -2.18 1.97
N ASN A 9 -11.43 -2.67 1.27
CA ASN A 9 -11.39 -2.46 -0.17
C ASN A 9 -12.20 -3.62 -0.79
N PRO A 10 -13.50 -3.42 -1.06
CA PRO A 10 -14.47 -4.48 -1.24
C PRO A 10 -14.54 -4.81 -2.73
N GLY A 11 -13.88 -5.86 -3.20
CA GLY A 11 -14.09 -6.40 -4.55
C GLY A 11 -13.93 -5.42 -5.72
N THR A 12 -13.24 -4.29 -5.54
CA THR A 12 -13.08 -3.27 -6.58
C THR A 12 -11.70 -3.35 -7.24
N ASP A 13 -11.69 -3.09 -8.55
CA ASP A 13 -10.53 -2.94 -9.45
C ASP A 13 -9.48 -1.90 -9.02
N VAL A 14 -9.63 -1.27 -7.84
CA VAL A 14 -8.78 -0.19 -7.33
C VAL A 14 -8.51 -0.36 -5.84
N VAL A 15 -7.30 -0.04 -5.40
CA VAL A 15 -6.87 0.09 -4.01
C VAL A 15 -6.70 1.55 -3.65
N ARG A 16 -7.49 2.05 -2.70
CA ARG A 16 -7.36 3.42 -2.17
C ARG A 16 -6.38 3.44 -1.01
N TRP A 17 -5.54 4.49 -0.95
CA TRP A 17 -4.63 4.74 0.16
C TRP A 17 -4.75 6.19 0.63
N THR A 18 -4.48 6.43 1.92
CA THR A 18 -4.45 7.77 2.53
C THR A 18 -3.35 7.86 3.58
N THR A 19 -2.83 9.07 3.84
CA THR A 19 -1.83 9.38 4.86
C THR A 19 -2.17 10.70 5.58
N ALA A 20 -1.61 10.91 6.77
CA ALA A 20 -1.87 12.11 7.57
C ALA A 20 -1.35 13.41 6.93
N SER A 21 -0.20 13.33 6.26
CA SER A 21 0.44 14.47 5.58
C SER A 21 0.82 14.09 4.15
N PRO A 22 0.87 15.09 3.23
CA PRO A 22 1.46 14.90 1.91
C PRO A 22 2.90 14.41 2.00
N TRP A 23 3.31 13.58 1.05
CA TRP A 23 4.68 13.08 0.98
C TRP A 23 5.11 12.83 -0.46
N ASN A 24 6.43 12.70 -0.64
CA ASN A 24 7.06 12.36 -1.91
C ASN A 24 7.78 11.02 -1.77
N GLY A 25 7.67 10.15 -2.77
CA GLY A 25 8.43 8.90 -2.81
C GLY A 25 7.73 7.80 -3.60
N THR A 26 8.10 6.56 -3.32
CA THR A 26 7.54 5.40 -4.02
C THR A 26 6.60 4.64 -3.07
N LEU A 27 5.39 4.36 -3.53
CA LEU A 27 4.46 3.46 -2.89
C LEU A 27 4.59 2.07 -3.54
N CYS A 28 4.71 1.03 -2.72
CA CYS A 28 4.75 -0.35 -3.16
C CYS A 28 3.52 -1.11 -2.67
N LEU A 29 2.97 -1.96 -3.54
CA LEU A 29 2.05 -3.02 -3.16
C LEU A 29 2.84 -4.33 -3.05
N PHE A 30 2.85 -4.93 -1.88
CA PHE A 30 3.52 -6.20 -1.60
C PHE A 30 2.49 -7.33 -1.57
N ASP A 31 2.82 -8.48 -2.17
CA ASP A 31 2.04 -9.70 -1.99
C ASP A 31 2.36 -10.40 -0.65
N GLN A 32 1.64 -11.49 -0.36
CA GLN A 32 1.86 -12.32 0.83
C GLN A 32 3.27 -12.91 0.96
N THR A 33 4.05 -12.96 -0.13
CA THR A 33 5.44 -13.43 -0.12
C THR A 33 6.43 -12.32 0.22
N GLY A 34 5.95 -11.08 0.38
CA GLY A 34 6.79 -9.91 0.62
C GLY A 34 7.43 -9.33 -0.65
N ARG A 35 6.97 -9.74 -1.83
CA ARG A 35 7.44 -9.20 -3.11
C ARG A 35 6.63 -7.96 -3.47
N CYS A 36 7.31 -6.84 -3.78
CA CYS A 36 6.64 -5.67 -4.36
C CYS A 36 6.19 -6.00 -5.79
N VAL A 37 4.87 -6.12 -5.98
CA VAL A 37 4.23 -6.46 -7.27
C VAL A 37 3.87 -5.22 -8.08
N GLN A 38 3.78 -4.05 -7.44
CA GLN A 38 3.46 -2.78 -8.10
C GLN A 38 4.15 -1.61 -7.40
N ARG A 39 4.72 -0.69 -8.19
CA ARG A 39 5.33 0.57 -7.72
C ARG A 39 4.58 1.77 -8.27
N THR A 40 4.41 2.79 -7.46
CA THR A 40 3.76 4.04 -7.88
C THR A 40 4.47 5.22 -7.25
N LEU A 41 4.89 6.17 -8.07
CA LEU A 41 5.47 7.42 -7.59
C LEU A 41 4.37 8.31 -7.01
N VAL A 42 4.64 8.89 -5.85
CA VAL A 42 3.79 9.81 -5.13
C VAL A 42 4.51 11.16 -5.10
N PHE A 43 3.83 12.21 -5.56
CA PHE A 43 4.32 13.58 -5.60
C PHE A 43 3.37 14.47 -4.83
N ASP A 44 3.84 15.01 -3.71
CA ASP A 44 3.13 15.91 -2.80
C ASP A 44 1.66 15.51 -2.55
N ALA A 45 1.42 14.22 -2.34
CA ALA A 45 0.07 13.67 -2.20
C ALA A 45 -0.10 12.96 -0.86
N LYS A 46 -1.31 13.10 -0.31
CA LYS A 46 -1.75 12.43 0.93
C LYS A 46 -2.76 11.31 0.69
N GLU A 47 -3.21 11.13 -0.54
CA GLU A 47 -4.15 10.09 -0.92
C GLU A 47 -3.99 9.73 -2.40
N GLY A 48 -4.49 8.57 -2.79
CA GLY A 48 -4.48 8.14 -4.17
C GLY A 48 -5.10 6.77 -4.39
N MET A 49 -5.00 6.29 -5.62
CA MET A 49 -5.52 5.00 -6.05
C MET A 49 -4.45 4.20 -6.77
N LEU A 50 -4.41 2.90 -6.52
CA LEU A 50 -3.62 1.92 -7.26
C LEU A 50 -4.58 1.01 -8.03
N SER A 51 -4.29 0.69 -9.28
CA SER A 51 -5.07 -0.34 -9.99
C SER A 51 -4.85 -1.71 -9.35
N ALA A 52 -5.94 -2.46 -9.16
CA ALA A 52 -5.94 -3.85 -8.70
C ALA A 52 -6.31 -4.85 -9.82
N GLN A 53 -6.60 -4.37 -11.04
CA GLN A 53 -7.15 -5.19 -12.13
C GLN A 53 -6.25 -6.36 -12.56
N SER A 54 -4.94 -6.19 -12.45
CA SER A 54 -3.95 -7.21 -12.80
C SER A 54 -3.47 -8.04 -11.61
N LEU A 55 -4.04 -7.81 -10.42
CA LEU A 55 -3.65 -8.54 -9.21
C LEU A 55 -4.43 -9.84 -9.11
N ALA A 56 -3.75 -10.91 -8.75
CA ALA A 56 -4.42 -12.15 -8.39
C ALA A 56 -5.26 -11.94 -7.11
N PRO A 57 -6.30 -12.74 -6.89
CA PRO A 57 -7.02 -12.71 -5.62
C PRO A 57 -6.07 -13.05 -4.46
N GLY A 58 -6.11 -12.29 -3.39
CA GLY A 58 -5.19 -12.47 -2.27
C GLY A 58 -5.12 -11.29 -1.33
N VAL A 59 -4.25 -11.41 -0.33
CA VAL A 59 -3.95 -10.33 0.63
C VAL A 59 -2.70 -9.61 0.18
N TYR A 60 -2.80 -8.29 0.13
CA TYR A 60 -1.74 -7.38 -0.26
C TYR A 60 -1.48 -6.35 0.84
N LEU A 61 -0.25 -5.87 0.86
CA LEU A 61 0.21 -4.86 1.80
C LEU A 61 0.63 -3.60 1.04
N VAL A 62 0.03 -2.46 1.36
CA VAL A 62 0.44 -1.16 0.85
C VAL A 62 1.47 -0.56 1.82
N ARG A 63 2.67 -0.25 1.34
CA ARG A 63 3.74 0.39 2.13
C ARG A 63 4.58 1.32 1.27
N ARG A 64 5.15 2.35 1.88
CA ARG A 64 6.22 3.15 1.25
C ARG A 64 7.43 2.25 0.94
N ASP A 65 8.02 2.42 -0.23
CA ASP A 65 9.28 1.78 -0.64
C ASP A 65 10.44 2.67 -0.15
N VAL A 66 10.86 2.42 1.09
CA VAL A 66 12.07 3.00 1.68
C VAL A 66 13.27 2.16 1.28
N GLN A 67 13.72 2.28 0.02
CA GLN A 67 15.06 1.80 -0.34
C GLN A 67 16.09 2.59 0.47
N GLY A 68 16.67 1.98 1.51
CA GLY A 68 17.82 2.53 2.24
C GLY A 68 17.70 2.63 3.76
N GLN A 69 16.57 2.28 4.39
CA GLN A 69 16.51 2.23 5.86
C GLN A 69 17.09 0.90 6.36
N GLN A 70 18.15 1.00 7.15
CA GLN A 70 18.92 -0.10 7.72
C GLN A 70 18.04 -1.14 8.42
N LYS A 71 18.47 -2.40 8.32
CA LYS A 71 18.03 -3.54 9.14
C LYS A 71 18.05 -3.12 10.63
N GLY A 72 16.89 -2.74 11.18
CA GLY A 72 16.76 -2.23 12.55
C GLY A 72 15.87 -1.00 12.71
N ALA A 73 15.56 -0.27 11.64
CA ALA A 73 14.49 0.73 11.66
C ALA A 73 13.15 -0.01 11.72
N SER A 74 12.41 0.20 12.82
CA SER A 74 11.08 -0.35 13.10
C SER A 74 10.30 -0.51 11.81
N ALA A 75 9.92 -1.74 11.46
CA ALA A 75 9.09 -2.04 10.30
C ALA A 75 7.95 -1.02 10.25
N GLU A 76 8.05 -0.04 9.34
CA GLU A 76 7.14 1.08 9.35
C GLU A 76 5.72 0.53 9.27
N THR A 77 4.87 1.01 10.18
CA THR A 77 3.49 0.54 10.31
C THR A 77 2.86 0.53 8.91
N PRO A 78 2.38 -0.62 8.45
CA PRO A 78 1.84 -0.73 7.11
C PRO A 78 0.75 0.31 6.88
N LEU A 79 0.77 0.97 5.72
CA LEU A 79 -0.22 2.01 5.41
C LEU A 79 -1.61 1.39 5.37
N GLN A 80 -1.73 0.20 4.79
CA GLN A 80 -3.00 -0.53 4.70
C GLN A 80 -2.79 -2.00 4.35
N TRP A 81 -3.65 -2.87 4.88
CA TRP A 81 -3.86 -4.22 4.38
C TRP A 81 -5.07 -4.24 3.45
N VAL A 82 -4.94 -4.93 2.32
CA VAL A 82 -5.94 -4.93 1.26
C VAL A 82 -6.22 -6.37 0.86
N LYS A 83 -7.50 -6.74 0.86
CA LYS A 83 -7.96 -8.01 0.29
C LYS A 83 -8.42 -7.73 -1.14
N VAL A 84 -7.84 -8.44 -2.11
CA VAL A 84 -8.29 -8.48 -3.50
C VAL A 84 -9.08 -9.75 -3.68
N GLU A 85 -10.32 -9.64 -4.15
CA GLU A 85 -11.17 -10.80 -4.46
C GLU A 85 -11.18 -11.03 -5.97
N GLY A 86 -11.20 -12.29 -6.39
CA GLY A 86 -11.34 -12.65 -7.79
C GLY A 86 -12.77 -12.44 -8.26
N ARG A 87 -12.93 -12.05 -9.53
CA ARG A 87 -14.22 -12.16 -10.21
C ARG A 87 -14.62 -13.62 -10.38
#